data_AF-A0A380EGS8-F1
#
_entry.id   AF-A0A380EGS8-F1
#
_cell.length_a   1.000
_cell.length_b   1.000
_cell.length_c   1.000
_cell.angle_alpha   90.00
_cell.angle_beta   90.00
_cell.angle_gamma   90.00
#
_symmetry.space_group_name_H-M   'P 1'
#
loop_
_entity.id
_entity.type
_entity.pdbx_description
1 polymer ?
#
loop_
_entity_poly.entity_id
_entity_poly.type
_entity_poly.pdbx_seq_one_letter_code
_entity_poly.pdbx_strand_id
1 'polypeptide(L)'
;MKHKKDALALEKAKNKVDKSIETRSEAISSISSLTGILLFVTSFLGITFLIAVCCIIYIKQIDETEDELENYSILRKLGFTQKDMARGLKFKIMFNFGLPLVIALSHAYFTSLAYMKLMGTTNQIPVFIVMGLYICMYAVFAVTAYNHSKRTIRHSI
;
A
#
# COMPACT_ATOMS: atom_id res chain seq x y z
N MET A 1 25.61 61.73 23.33
CA MET A 1 24.25 61.42 22.81
C MET A 1 24.21 60.35 21.70
N LYS A 2 25.27 60.13 20.91
CA LYS A 2 25.33 59.08 19.86
C LYS A 2 25.21 57.65 20.42
N HIS A 3 26.02 57.33 21.42
CA HIS A 3 26.11 56.00 22.05
C HIS A 3 24.80 55.39 22.59
N LYS A 4 23.82 56.23 22.98
CA LYS A 4 22.51 55.79 23.51
C LYS A 4 21.51 55.45 22.40
N LYS A 5 21.61 56.12 21.24
CA LYS A 5 20.79 55.81 20.05
C LYS A 5 21.25 54.50 19.41
N ASP A 6 22.56 54.28 19.37
CA ASP A 6 23.15 53.07 18.80
C ASP A 6 22.82 51.83 19.65
N ALA A 7 22.84 51.95 20.97
CA ALA A 7 22.40 50.91 21.89
C ALA A 7 20.91 50.54 21.73
N LEU A 8 20.04 51.55 21.53
CA LEU A 8 18.59 51.35 21.35
C LEU A 8 18.26 50.77 19.97
N ALA A 9 19.07 51.08 18.95
CA ALA A 9 18.97 50.45 17.63
C ALA A 9 19.38 48.97 17.68
N LEU A 10 20.42 48.64 18.46
CA LEU A 10 20.90 47.27 18.65
C LEU A 10 19.89 46.40 19.42
N GLU A 11 19.23 46.94 20.44
CA GLU A 11 18.18 46.24 21.18
C GLU A 11 16.95 45.94 20.31
N LYS A 12 16.53 46.91 19.47
CA LYS A 12 15.45 46.70 18.50
C LYS A 12 15.81 45.67 17.44
N ALA A 13 17.06 45.68 16.96
CA ALA A 13 17.54 44.67 16.02
C ALA A 13 17.55 43.28 16.67
N LYS A 14 18.02 43.16 17.90
CA LYS A 14 18.02 41.90 18.67
C LYS A 14 16.61 41.35 18.86
N ASN A 15 15.65 42.18 19.30
CA ASN A 15 14.27 41.77 19.51
C ASN A 15 13.56 41.36 18.20
N LYS A 16 13.84 42.06 17.09
CA LYS A 16 13.29 41.70 15.78
C LYS A 16 13.84 40.35 15.29
N VAL A 17 15.12 40.09 15.53
CA VAL A 17 15.75 38.80 15.22
C VAL A 17 15.17 37.70 16.12
N ASP A 18 15.13 37.89 17.43
CA ASP A 18 14.61 36.92 18.40
C ASP A 18 13.16 36.51 18.09
N LYS A 19 12.28 37.50 17.88
CA LYS A 19 10.88 37.26 17.48
C LYS A 19 10.77 36.51 16.16
N SER A 20 11.65 36.78 15.20
CA SER A 20 11.67 36.06 13.92
C SER A 20 12.13 34.61 14.06
N ILE A 21 13.03 34.33 15.00
CA ILE A 21 13.48 32.97 15.33
C ILE A 21 12.37 32.21 16.06
N GLU A 22 11.72 32.84 17.05
CA GLU A 22 10.57 32.25 17.75
C GLU A 22 9.42 31.91 16.80
N THR A 23 9.03 32.86 15.93
CA THR A 23 7.94 32.65 14.97
C THR A 23 8.27 31.51 14.00
N ARG A 24 9.53 31.38 13.56
CA ARG A 24 9.96 30.26 12.69
C ARG A 24 9.99 28.94 13.46
N SER A 25 10.43 28.95 14.71
CA SER A 25 10.47 27.77 15.57
C SER A 25 9.06 27.23 15.83
N GLU A 26 8.11 28.10 16.15
CA GLU A 26 6.71 27.75 16.38
C GLU A 26 6.02 27.23 15.09
N ALA A 27 6.31 27.85 13.95
CA ALA A 27 5.81 27.36 12.66
C ALA A 27 6.35 25.97 12.33
N ILE A 28 7.65 25.72 12.54
CA ILE A 28 8.28 24.41 12.29
C ILE A 28 7.75 23.35 13.26
N SER A 29 7.58 23.66 14.54
CA SER A 29 7.04 22.70 15.52
C SER A 29 5.58 22.33 15.20
N SER A 30 4.78 23.32 14.78
CA SER A 30 3.39 23.11 14.38
C SER A 30 3.29 22.23 13.12
N ILE A 31 4.11 22.52 12.11
CA ILE A 31 4.17 21.71 10.88
C ILE A 31 4.64 20.29 11.19
N SER A 32 5.70 20.12 11.98
CA SER A 32 6.21 18.78 12.33
C SER A 32 5.17 17.95 13.10
N SER A 33 4.43 18.59 14.00
CA SER A 33 3.38 17.92 14.77
C SER A 33 2.23 17.47 13.86
N LEU A 34 1.79 18.34 12.94
CA LEU A 34 0.78 18.02 11.95
C LEU A 34 1.24 16.90 11.01
N THR A 35 2.47 16.97 10.50
CA THR A 35 3.05 15.93 9.65
C THR A 35 3.09 14.59 10.37
N GLY A 36 3.46 14.56 11.66
CA GLY A 36 3.45 13.33 12.46
C GLY A 36 2.06 12.69 12.55
N ILE A 37 1.03 13.49 12.85
CA ILE A 37 -0.36 13.02 12.91
C ILE A 37 -0.83 12.52 11.55
N LEU A 38 -0.53 13.25 10.47
CA LEU A 38 -0.90 12.85 9.11
C LEU A 38 -0.22 11.55 8.69
N LEU A 39 1.08 11.37 8.98
CA LEU A 39 1.80 10.13 8.70
C LEU A 39 1.21 8.95 9.47
N PHE A 40 0.84 9.14 10.74
CA PHE A 40 0.19 8.10 11.53
C PHE A 40 -1.17 7.69 10.94
N VAL A 41 -2.06 8.67 10.72
CA VAL A 41 -3.43 8.41 10.23
C VAL A 41 -3.40 7.78 8.84
N THR A 42 -2.59 8.31 7.92
CA THR A 42 -2.51 7.79 6.55
C THR A 42 -1.89 6.40 6.49
N SER A 43 -0.84 6.13 7.28
CA SER A 43 -0.22 4.80 7.33
C SER A 43 -1.15 3.76 7.94
N PHE A 44 -1.82 4.10 9.05
CA PHE A 44 -2.77 3.21 9.70
C PHE A 44 -3.96 2.90 8.78
N LEU A 45 -4.53 3.92 8.15
CA LEU A 45 -5.66 3.77 7.25
C LEU A 45 -5.27 2.98 6.00
N GLY A 46 -4.06 3.21 5.46
CA GLY A 46 -3.52 2.46 4.33
C GLY A 46 -3.36 0.96 4.61
N ILE A 47 -2.78 0.59 5.76
CA ILE A 47 -2.64 -0.81 6.17
C ILE A 47 -4.02 -1.45 6.41
N THR A 48 -4.93 -0.72 7.05
CA THR A 48 -6.30 -1.21 7.33
C THR A 48 -7.05 -1.50 6.03
N PHE A 49 -7.01 -0.58 5.06
CA PHE A 49 -7.62 -0.81 3.75
C PHE A 49 -6.97 -1.96 3.00
N LEU A 50 -5.65 -2.10 3.08
CA LEU A 50 -4.94 -3.21 2.46
C LEU A 50 -5.43 -4.56 2.99
N ILE A 51 -5.57 -4.69 4.32
CA ILE A 51 -6.13 -5.89 4.95
C ILE A 51 -7.58 -6.11 4.49
N ALA A 52 -8.41 -5.07 4.48
CA ALA A 52 -9.80 -5.18 4.04
C ALA A 52 -9.93 -5.69 2.60
N VAL A 53 -9.12 -5.15 1.66
CA VAL A 53 -9.09 -5.60 0.27
C VAL A 53 -8.63 -7.05 0.18
N CYS A 54 -7.59 -7.45 0.93
CA CYS A 54 -7.15 -8.83 0.98
C CYS A 54 -8.26 -9.79 1.45
N CYS A 55 -9.01 -9.42 2.49
CA CYS A 55 -10.14 -10.20 2.96
C CYS A 55 -11.24 -10.34 1.90
N ILE A 56 -11.60 -9.24 1.23
CA ILE A 56 -12.62 -9.25 0.17
C ILE A 56 -12.22 -10.19 -0.97
N ILE A 57 -10.98 -10.12 -1.44
CA ILE A 57 -10.49 -10.98 -2.53
C ILE A 57 -10.47 -12.44 -2.08
N TYR A 58 -10.05 -12.71 -0.83
CA TYR A 58 -10.03 -14.07 -0.29
C TYR A 58 -11.42 -14.71 -0.24
N ILE A 59 -12.43 -13.99 0.27
CA ILE A 59 -13.81 -14.48 0.33
C ILE A 59 -14.34 -14.75 -1.08
N LYS A 60 -14.14 -13.80 -2.01
CA LYS A 60 -14.53 -14.00 -3.42
C LYS A 60 -13.89 -15.24 -4.03
N GLN A 61 -12.63 -15.51 -3.73
CA GLN A 61 -11.94 -16.68 -4.27
C GLN A 61 -12.48 -17.99 -3.71
N ILE A 62 -12.91 -18.00 -2.44
CA ILE A 62 -13.58 -19.17 -1.84
C ILE A 62 -14.92 -19.40 -2.53
N ASP A 63 -15.77 -18.38 -2.61
CA ASP A 63 -17.09 -18.47 -3.25
C ASP A 63 -16.96 -18.98 -4.70
N GLU A 64 -16.06 -18.39 -5.50
CA GLU A 64 -15.78 -18.84 -6.87
C GLU A 64 -15.25 -20.28 -6.93
N THR A 65 -14.44 -20.71 -5.96
CA THR A 65 -13.93 -22.08 -5.92
C THR A 65 -15.05 -23.07 -5.61
N GLU A 66 -15.97 -22.72 -4.70
CA GLU A 66 -17.11 -23.55 -4.33
C GLU A 66 -18.10 -23.69 -5.49
N ASP A 67 -18.44 -22.59 -6.16
CA ASP A 67 -19.31 -22.60 -7.36
C ASP A 67 -18.70 -23.43 -8.51
N GLU A 68 -17.37 -23.46 -8.62
CA GLU A 68 -16.70 -24.27 -9.64
C GLU A 68 -16.71 -25.78 -9.36
N LEU A 69 -16.98 -26.24 -8.13
CA LEU A 69 -16.97 -27.67 -7.79
C LEU A 69 -17.99 -28.48 -8.60
N GLU A 70 -19.17 -27.91 -8.84
CA GLU A 70 -20.20 -28.56 -9.65
C GLU A 70 -19.72 -28.74 -11.10
N ASN A 71 -19.08 -27.70 -11.67
CA ASN A 71 -18.47 -27.76 -13.00
C ASN A 71 -17.31 -28.76 -13.07
N TYR A 72 -16.48 -28.85 -12.02
CA TYR A 72 -15.42 -29.86 -11.93
C TYR A 72 -15.99 -31.29 -11.92
N SER A 73 -17.15 -31.52 -11.31
CA SER A 73 -17.82 -32.82 -11.33
C SER A 73 -18.24 -33.22 -12.76
N ILE A 74 -18.68 -32.26 -13.58
CA ILE A 74 -19.06 -32.50 -14.99
C ILE A 74 -17.80 -32.77 -15.83
N LEU A 75 -16.74 -31.97 -15.67
CA LEU A 75 -15.46 -32.17 -16.36
C LEU A 75 -14.85 -33.54 -16.05
N ARG A 76 -14.98 -34.02 -14.81
CA ARG A 76 -14.58 -35.38 -14.40
C ARG A 76 -15.36 -36.46 -15.15
N LYS A 77 -16.68 -36.28 -15.35
CA LYS A 77 -17.52 -37.20 -16.15
C LYS A 77 -17.14 -37.21 -17.63
N LEU A 78 -16.58 -36.11 -18.13
CA LEU A 78 -16.06 -35.99 -19.50
C LEU A 78 -14.62 -36.54 -19.66
N GLY A 79 -14.01 -37.08 -18.60
CA GLY A 79 -12.70 -37.73 -18.64
C GLY A 79 -11.51 -36.83 -18.30
N PHE A 80 -11.72 -35.59 -17.85
CA PHE A 80 -10.62 -34.73 -17.40
C PHE A 80 -10.00 -35.26 -16.10
N THR A 81 -8.67 -35.16 -15.99
CA THR A 81 -7.96 -35.56 -14.78
C THR A 81 -7.95 -34.44 -13.74
N GLN A 82 -7.76 -34.80 -12.46
CA GLN A 82 -7.58 -33.83 -11.37
C GLN A 82 -6.45 -32.82 -11.63
N LYS A 83 -5.41 -33.25 -12.35
CA LYS A 83 -4.26 -32.40 -12.67
C LYS A 83 -4.63 -31.31 -13.67
N ASP A 84 -5.47 -31.64 -14.66
CA ASP A 84 -5.92 -30.69 -15.68
C ASP A 84 -6.82 -29.62 -15.06
N MET A 85 -7.74 -30.05 -14.20
CA MET A 85 -8.64 -29.16 -13.44
C MET A 85 -7.86 -28.25 -12.49
N ALA A 86 -6.93 -28.80 -11.70
CA ALA A 86 -6.09 -28.00 -10.80
C ALA A 86 -5.18 -27.00 -11.53
N ARG A 87 -4.78 -27.30 -12.78
CA ARG A 87 -3.97 -26.37 -13.60
C ARG A 87 -4.80 -25.19 -14.08
N GLY A 88 -6.03 -25.43 -14.52
CA GLY A 88 -6.98 -24.38 -14.89
C GLY A 88 -7.29 -23.46 -13.71
N LEU A 89 -7.57 -24.05 -12.55
CA LEU A 89 -7.83 -23.31 -11.31
C LEU A 89 -6.64 -22.43 -10.89
N LYS A 90 -5.42 -22.99 -10.94
CA LYS A 90 -4.20 -22.22 -10.64
C LYS A 90 -4.07 -20.99 -11.54
N PHE A 91 -4.36 -21.14 -12.83
CA PHE A 91 -4.27 -20.03 -13.78
C PHE A 91 -5.33 -18.96 -13.51
N LYS A 92 -6.57 -19.37 -13.19
CA LYS A 92 -7.64 -18.45 -12.77
C LYS A 92 -7.26 -17.67 -11.51
N ILE A 93 -6.81 -18.35 -10.46
CA ILE A 93 -6.36 -17.71 -9.22
C ILE A 93 -5.21 -16.73 -9.52
N MET A 94 -4.22 -17.14 -10.32
CA MET A 94 -3.09 -16.29 -10.65
C MET A 94 -3.52 -15.05 -11.45
N PHE A 95 -4.53 -15.15 -12.31
CA PHE A 95 -5.08 -14.02 -13.04
C PHE A 95 -5.89 -13.08 -12.13
N ASN A 96 -6.74 -13.64 -11.27
CA ASN A 96 -7.61 -12.89 -10.36
C ASN A 96 -6.81 -12.08 -9.33
N PHE A 97 -5.71 -12.65 -8.81
CA PHE A 97 -4.80 -11.93 -7.91
C PHE A 97 -3.73 -11.11 -8.65
N GLY A 98 -3.27 -11.58 -9.81
CA GLY A 98 -2.17 -10.97 -10.54
C GLY A 98 -2.56 -9.68 -11.26
N LEU A 99 -3.75 -9.63 -11.87
CA LEU A 99 -4.18 -8.45 -12.62
C LEU A 99 -4.33 -7.22 -11.71
N PRO A 100 -5.03 -7.27 -10.55
CA PRO A 100 -5.10 -6.14 -9.63
C PRO A 100 -3.73 -5.74 -9.07
N LEU A 101 -2.84 -6.72 -8.81
CA LEU A 101 -1.49 -6.48 -8.32
C LEU A 101 -0.67 -5.67 -9.33
N VAL A 102 -0.65 -6.07 -10.60
CA VAL A 102 0.11 -5.38 -11.65
C VAL A 102 -0.41 -3.95 -11.87
N ILE A 103 -1.73 -3.76 -11.88
CA ILE A 103 -2.34 -2.43 -12.02
C ILE A 103 -1.94 -1.53 -10.84
N ALA A 104 -2.03 -2.03 -9.61
CA ALA A 104 -1.67 -1.28 -8.42
C ALA A 104 -0.18 -0.89 -8.39
N LEU A 105 0.72 -1.82 -8.74
CA LEU A 105 2.15 -1.54 -8.78
C LEU A 105 2.50 -0.52 -9.87
N SER A 106 1.89 -0.65 -11.04
CA SER A 106 2.08 0.29 -12.16
C SER A 106 1.59 1.69 -11.78
N HIS A 107 0.41 1.78 -11.15
CA HIS A 107 -0.13 3.04 -10.67
C HIS A 107 0.76 3.69 -9.61
N ALA A 108 1.22 2.91 -8.61
CA ALA A 108 2.11 3.41 -7.56
C ALA A 108 3.44 3.94 -8.12
N TYR A 109 4.05 3.21 -9.06
CA TYR A 109 5.29 3.60 -9.71
C TYR A 109 5.14 4.89 -10.53
N PHE A 110 4.09 4.97 -11.36
CA PHE A 110 3.86 6.16 -12.20
C PHE A 110 3.53 7.40 -11.37
N THR A 111 2.68 7.25 -10.34
CA THR A 111 2.33 8.34 -9.42
C THR A 111 3.57 8.82 -8.65
N SER A 112 4.43 7.90 -8.19
CA SER A 112 5.69 8.27 -7.56
C SER A 112 6.58 9.06 -8.50
N LEU A 113 6.77 8.60 -9.74
CA LEU A 113 7.59 9.28 -10.73
C LEU A 113 7.09 10.70 -11.02
N ALA A 114 5.77 10.86 -11.17
CA ALA A 114 5.14 12.17 -11.38
C ALA A 114 5.32 13.09 -10.17
N TYR A 115 5.05 12.59 -8.96
CA TYR A 115 5.20 13.35 -7.71
C TYR A 115 6.63 13.85 -7.50
N MET A 116 7.62 13.00 -7.77
CA MET A 116 9.03 13.35 -7.68
C MET A 116 9.44 14.46 -8.64
N LYS A 117 8.96 14.38 -9.88
CA LYS A 117 9.20 15.41 -10.88
C LYS A 117 8.61 16.76 -10.45
N LEU A 118 7.47 16.76 -9.75
CA LEU A 118 6.84 17.97 -9.22
C LEU A 118 7.57 18.55 -7.99
N MET A 119 8.08 17.69 -7.11
CA MET A 119 8.73 18.10 -5.86
C MET A 119 10.25 18.32 -5.97
N GLY A 120 10.86 17.95 -7.10
CA GLY A 120 12.32 18.03 -7.28
C GLY A 120 13.11 17.08 -6.38
N THR A 121 12.46 16.05 -5.84
CA THR A 121 13.07 15.04 -4.96
C THR A 121 13.30 13.73 -5.72
N THR A 122 14.36 13.00 -5.36
CA THR A 122 14.79 11.77 -6.07
C THR A 122 14.72 10.51 -5.20
N ASN A 123 14.30 10.61 -3.94
CA ASN A 123 14.31 9.47 -3.01
C ASN A 123 13.09 8.53 -3.17
N GLN A 124 13.24 7.46 -3.95
CA GLN A 124 12.17 6.46 -4.22
C GLN A 124 12.11 5.32 -3.19
N ILE A 125 13.07 5.25 -2.28
CA ILE A 125 13.20 4.17 -1.28
C ILE A 125 11.88 3.91 -0.54
N PRO A 126 11.17 4.91 0.03
CA PRO A 126 9.93 4.64 0.77
C PRO A 126 8.83 4.03 -0.11
N VAL A 127 8.76 4.39 -1.39
CA VAL A 127 7.77 3.83 -2.33
C VAL A 127 8.06 2.36 -2.58
N PHE A 128 9.32 2.00 -2.81
CA PHE A 128 9.70 0.59 -3.00
C PHE A 128 9.45 -0.27 -1.77
N ILE A 129 9.64 0.27 -0.56
CA ILE A 129 9.32 -0.43 0.69
C ILE A 129 7.81 -0.76 0.75
N VAL A 130 6.94 0.21 0.46
CA VAL A 130 5.48 0.01 0.47
C VAL A 130 5.04 -0.94 -0.65
N MET A 131 5.61 -0.84 -1.85
CA MET A 131 5.35 -1.78 -2.94
C MET A 131 5.78 -3.20 -2.56
N GLY A 132 6.93 -3.37 -1.90
CA GLY A 132 7.40 -4.65 -1.40
C GLY A 132 6.44 -5.26 -0.38
N LEU A 133 5.98 -4.46 0.60
CA LEU A 133 4.97 -4.88 1.58
C LEU A 133 3.68 -5.33 0.88
N TYR A 134 3.21 -4.56 -0.10
CA TYR A 134 2.01 -4.87 -0.88
C TYR A 134 2.13 -6.21 -1.63
N ILE A 135 3.27 -6.44 -2.29
CA ILE A 135 3.57 -7.71 -2.97
C ILE A 135 3.58 -8.87 -1.97
N CYS A 136 4.26 -8.70 -0.82
CA CYS A 136 4.33 -9.74 0.20
C CYS A 136 2.93 -10.12 0.72
N MET A 137 2.07 -9.14 0.99
CA MET A 137 0.70 -9.42 1.44
C MET A 137 -0.10 -10.16 0.35
N TYR A 138 -0.07 -9.69 -0.89
CA TYR A 138 -0.75 -10.38 -1.99
C TYR A 138 -0.23 -11.81 -2.21
N ALA A 139 1.08 -12.03 -2.09
CA ALA A 139 1.69 -13.35 -2.23
C ALA A 139 1.19 -14.33 -1.16
N VAL A 140 1.10 -13.91 0.11
CA VAL A 140 0.57 -14.74 1.21
C VAL A 140 -0.85 -15.20 0.92
N PHE A 141 -1.71 -14.30 0.46
CA PHE A 141 -3.10 -14.64 0.13
C PHE A 141 -3.21 -15.51 -1.13
N ALA A 142 -2.40 -15.26 -2.16
CA ALA A 142 -2.36 -16.11 -3.36
C ALA A 142 -1.91 -17.55 -3.06
N VAL A 143 -0.92 -17.72 -2.18
CA VAL A 143 -0.47 -19.04 -1.70
C VAL A 143 -1.58 -19.73 -0.89
N THR A 144 -2.26 -18.97 -0.02
CA THR A 144 -3.35 -19.50 0.82
C THR A 144 -4.52 -19.96 -0.04
N ALA A 145 -4.93 -19.15 -1.02
CA ALA A 145 -5.96 -19.49 -2.00
C ALA A 145 -5.59 -20.76 -2.78
N TYR A 146 -4.38 -20.83 -3.33
CA TYR A 146 -3.91 -22.01 -4.06
C TYR A 146 -3.95 -23.28 -3.20
N ASN A 147 -3.50 -23.20 -1.95
CA ASN A 147 -3.51 -24.33 -1.02
C ASN A 147 -4.94 -24.77 -0.67
N HIS A 148 -5.85 -23.82 -0.44
CA HIS A 148 -7.26 -24.09 -0.18
C HIS A 148 -7.90 -24.81 -1.36
N SER A 149 -7.82 -24.22 -2.55
CA SER A 149 -8.38 -24.76 -3.79
C SER A 149 -7.85 -26.17 -4.12
N LYS A 150 -6.55 -26.40 -3.94
CA LYS A 150 -5.95 -27.73 -4.12
C LYS A 150 -6.50 -28.76 -3.13
N ARG A 151 -6.75 -28.35 -1.89
CA ARG A 151 -7.32 -29.22 -0.85
C ARG A 151 -8.77 -29.56 -1.15
N THR A 152 -9.58 -28.58 -1.56
CA THR A 152 -11.01 -28.75 -1.87
C THR A 152 -11.22 -29.72 -3.04
N ILE A 153 -10.47 -29.58 -4.14
CA ILE A 153 -10.52 -30.50 -5.29
C ILE A 153 -10.20 -31.95 -4.90
N ARG A 154 -9.28 -32.16 -3.94
CA ARG A 154 -8.89 -33.51 -3.48
C ARG A 154 -9.94 -34.17 -2.59
N HIS A 155 -10.76 -33.38 -1.89
CA HIS A 155 -11.80 -33.90 -1.00
C HIS A 155 -13.16 -34.07 -1.70
N SER A 156 -13.43 -33.30 -2.75
CA SER A 156 -14.73 -33.30 -3.44
C SER A 156 -14.87 -34.37 -4.54
N ILE A 157 -13.81 -35.13 -4.84
CA ILE A 157 -13.76 -36.07 -5.98
C ILE A 157 -12.88 -37.27 -5.64
#